data_AF-B9EBK7-F1
#
_entry.id   AF-B9EBK7-F1
#
_cell.length_a   1.000
_cell.length_b   1.000
_cell.length_c   1.000
_cell.angle_alpha   90.00
_cell.angle_beta   90.00
_cell.angle_gamma   90.00
#
_symmetry.space_group_name_H-M   'P 1'
#
loop_
_entity.id
_entity.type
_entity.pdbx_description
1 polymer ?
#
loop_
_entity_poly.entity_id
_entity_poly.type
_entity_poly.pdbx_seq_one_letter_code
_entity_poly.pdbx_strand_id
1 'polypeptide(L)'
;MASELIKKARAKKNKHFDENIELALENVEQRIIADAEKGKSKTYIGFNSPGSNDLTVETMAKKYTDKFIESILDHFNLNKHQIEKIHNSRFLPSHIVGFEILWGEEYE
;
A
#
# COMPACT_ATOMS: atom_id res chain seq x y z
N MET A 1 32.68 5.37 -9.01
CA MET A 1 32.42 4.37 -7.94
C MET A 1 31.09 4.59 -7.21
N ALA A 2 30.78 5.79 -6.68
CA ALA A 2 29.47 6.06 -6.02
C ALA A 2 28.24 5.82 -6.93
N SER A 3 28.35 6.14 -8.23
CA SER A 3 27.27 5.93 -9.22
C SER A 3 26.88 4.45 -9.40
N GLU A 4 27.83 3.52 -9.35
CA GLU A 4 27.53 2.08 -9.49
C GLU A 4 26.84 1.51 -8.24
N LEU A 5 27.23 1.98 -7.05
CA LEU A 5 26.59 1.60 -5.80
C LEU A 5 25.13 2.07 -5.76
N ILE A 6 24.85 3.29 -6.21
CA ILE A 6 23.48 3.82 -6.31
C ILE A 6 22.65 3.01 -7.32
N LYS A 7 23.22 2.68 -8.49
CA LYS A 7 22.54 1.85 -9.51
C LYS A 7 22.23 0.45 -8.99
N LYS A 8 23.19 -0.22 -8.33
CA LYS A 8 22.98 -1.53 -7.70
C LYS A 8 21.95 -1.48 -6.58
N ALA A 9 21.97 -0.43 -5.75
CA ALA A 9 20.96 -0.24 -4.70
C ALA A 9 19.56 -0.04 -5.27
N ARG A 10 19.41 0.74 -6.36
CA ARG A 10 18.13 0.90 -7.08
C ARG A 10 17.65 -0.41 -7.72
N ALA A 11 18.53 -1.15 -8.37
CA ALA A 11 18.20 -2.44 -8.97
C ALA A 11 17.75 -3.47 -7.92
N LYS A 12 18.45 -3.54 -6.78
CA LYS A 12 18.07 -4.41 -5.66
C LYS A 12 16.75 -3.98 -5.02
N LYS A 13 16.51 -2.67 -4.89
CA LYS A 13 15.25 -2.10 -4.40
C LYS A 13 14.09 -2.49 -5.34
N ASN A 14 14.26 -2.39 -6.65
CA ASN A 14 13.23 -2.79 -7.61
C ASN A 14 12.96 -4.29 -7.57
N LYS A 15 14.01 -5.12 -7.55
CA LYS A 15 13.88 -6.59 -7.45
C LYS A 15 13.07 -7.01 -6.23
N HIS A 16 13.33 -6.40 -5.07
CA HIS A 16 12.59 -6.74 -3.85
C HIS A 16 11.11 -6.32 -3.92
N PHE A 17 10.79 -5.22 -4.60
CA PHE A 17 9.39 -4.86 -4.85
C PHE A 17 8.72 -5.90 -5.76
N ASP A 18 9.34 -6.19 -6.90
CA ASP A 18 8.75 -7.07 -7.91
C ASP A 18 8.57 -8.51 -7.38
N GLU A 19 9.44 -8.97 -6.47
CA GLU A 19 9.31 -10.28 -5.80
C GLU A 19 8.17 -10.36 -4.77
N ASN A 20 7.68 -9.23 -4.25
CA ASN A 20 6.76 -9.20 -3.12
C ASN A 20 5.42 -8.52 -3.44
N ILE A 21 5.30 -7.91 -4.62
CA ILE A 21 4.13 -7.12 -4.98
C ILE A 21 2.87 -7.99 -5.15
N GLU A 22 2.98 -9.15 -5.80
CA GLU A 22 1.83 -10.05 -6.00
C GLU A 22 1.26 -10.52 -4.65
N LEU A 23 2.12 -11.02 -3.76
CA LEU A 23 1.71 -11.43 -2.40
C LEU A 23 1.12 -10.25 -1.60
N ALA A 24 1.67 -9.05 -1.75
CA ALA A 24 1.11 -7.87 -1.08
C ALA A 24 -0.29 -7.54 -1.61
N LEU A 25 -0.53 -7.68 -2.91
CA LEU A 25 -1.83 -7.43 -3.53
C LEU A 25 -2.86 -8.49 -3.11
N GLU A 26 -2.49 -9.77 -3.10
CA GLU A 26 -3.35 -10.86 -2.59
C GLU A 26 -3.79 -10.59 -1.14
N ASN A 27 -2.86 -10.15 -0.29
CA ASN A 27 -3.18 -9.83 1.10
C ASN A 27 -4.08 -8.60 1.24
N VAL A 28 -3.94 -7.60 0.35
CA VAL A 28 -4.85 -6.45 0.28
C VAL A 28 -6.24 -6.90 -0.16
N GLU A 29 -6.33 -7.76 -1.17
CA GLU A 29 -7.59 -8.31 -1.67
C GLU A 29 -8.34 -9.08 -0.57
N GLN A 30 -7.65 -9.96 0.16
CA GLN A 30 -8.24 -10.70 1.28
C GLN A 30 -8.80 -9.77 2.36
N ARG A 31 -8.14 -8.64 2.63
CA ARG A 31 -8.65 -7.64 3.59
C ARG A 31 -9.88 -6.92 3.06
N ILE A 32 -9.88 -6.56 1.77
CA ILE A 32 -11.03 -5.95 1.11
C ILE A 32 -12.24 -6.89 1.22
N ILE A 33 -12.07 -8.17 0.86
CA ILE A 33 -13.11 -9.20 0.97
C ILE A 33 -13.59 -9.31 2.42
N ALA A 34 -12.68 -9.45 3.39
CA ALA A 34 -13.04 -9.59 4.80
C ALA A 34 -13.75 -8.35 5.39
N ASP A 35 -13.44 -7.14 4.90
CA ASP A 35 -14.15 -5.92 5.27
C ASP A 35 -15.51 -5.81 4.55
N ALA A 36 -15.60 -6.30 3.31
CA ALA A 36 -16.86 -6.37 2.56
C ALA A 36 -17.87 -7.34 3.18
N GLU A 37 -17.40 -8.49 3.65
CA GLU A 37 -18.22 -9.45 4.41
C GLU A 37 -18.77 -8.84 5.71
N LYS A 38 -18.13 -7.79 6.23
CA LYS A 38 -18.58 -7.01 7.39
C LYS A 38 -19.47 -5.82 7.01
N GLY A 39 -19.83 -5.68 5.73
CA GLY A 39 -20.66 -4.59 5.22
C GLY A 39 -19.97 -3.23 5.18
N LYS A 40 -18.64 -3.18 5.17
CA LYS A 40 -17.90 -1.93 4.95
C LYS A 40 -17.84 -1.60 3.47
N SER A 41 -17.49 -0.35 3.14
CA SER A 41 -17.25 0.14 1.78
C SER A 41 -15.80 0.56 1.55
N LYS A 42 -14.95 0.35 2.56
CA LYS A 42 -13.56 0.81 2.58
C LYS A 42 -12.68 -0.06 3.44
N THR A 43 -11.40 -0.11 3.08
CA THR A 43 -10.38 -0.92 3.77
C THR A 43 -9.18 -0.07 4.13
N TYR A 44 -8.80 -0.11 5.41
CA TYR A 44 -7.64 0.60 5.92
C TYR A 44 -6.40 -0.29 5.95
N ILE A 45 -5.33 0.18 5.32
CA ILE A 45 -4.00 -0.44 5.35
C ILE A 45 -3.09 0.43 6.22
N GLY A 46 -2.98 0.06 7.50
CA GLY A 46 -2.13 0.75 8.48
C GLY A 46 -0.67 0.28 8.46
N PHE A 47 0.25 1.22 8.66
CA PHE A 47 1.69 0.96 8.65
C PHE A 47 2.25 0.47 9.99
N ASN A 48 1.48 0.55 11.08
CA ASN A 48 1.89 0.12 12.42
C ASN A 48 0.72 -0.47 13.21
N SER A 49 -0.26 -1.09 12.55
CA SER A 49 -1.39 -1.68 13.28
C SER A 49 -0.90 -2.87 14.10
N PRO A 50 -0.93 -2.82 15.45
CA PRO A 50 -0.58 -3.97 16.27
C PRO A 50 -1.57 -5.09 15.92
N GLY A 51 -1.09 -6.17 15.30
CA GLY A 51 -1.93 -7.28 14.82
C GLY A 51 -2.02 -7.43 13.30
N SER A 52 -1.41 -6.55 12.49
CA SER A 52 -1.21 -6.86 11.07
C SER A 52 -0.03 -7.83 10.93
N ASN A 53 -0.30 -9.13 10.84
CA ASN A 53 0.68 -10.19 10.52
C ASN A 53 1.27 -10.08 9.10
N ASP A 54 1.24 -8.90 8.51
CA ASP A 54 1.34 -8.68 7.09
C ASP A 54 2.54 -7.78 6.77
N LEU A 55 3.70 -8.27 7.22
CA LEU A 55 5.01 -7.61 7.06
C LEU A 55 5.29 -7.27 5.61
N THR A 56 4.75 -8.04 4.66
CA THR A 56 4.88 -7.81 3.22
C THR A 56 4.14 -6.55 2.78
N VAL A 57 2.83 -6.44 3.09
CA VAL A 57 2.04 -5.24 2.81
C VAL A 57 2.62 -4.02 3.51
N GLU A 58 3.03 -4.15 4.78
CA GLU A 58 3.66 -3.07 5.54
C GLU A 58 4.97 -2.60 4.89
N THR A 59 5.82 -3.54 4.46
CA THR A 59 7.09 -3.23 3.80
C THR A 59 6.86 -2.54 2.46
N MET A 60 5.91 -3.01 1.65
CA MET A 60 5.53 -2.38 0.39
C MET A 60 5.01 -0.97 0.63
N ALA A 61 4.07 -0.83 1.56
CA ALA A 61 3.45 0.44 1.90
C ALA A 61 4.44 1.47 2.47
N LYS A 62 5.42 1.07 3.29
CA LYS A 62 6.40 1.99 3.89
C LYS A 62 7.55 2.34 2.95
N LYS A 63 8.12 1.36 2.25
CA LYS A 63 9.38 1.55 1.47
C LYS A 63 9.12 1.92 0.01
N TYR A 64 7.92 1.64 -0.47
CA TYR A 64 7.51 1.73 -1.87
C TYR A 64 6.13 2.38 -2.04
N THR A 65 5.73 3.26 -1.11
CA THR A 65 4.36 3.81 -1.00
C THR A 65 3.72 4.17 -2.33
N ASP A 66 4.34 5.03 -3.14
CA ASP A 66 3.74 5.49 -4.39
C ASP A 66 3.62 4.37 -5.43
N LYS A 67 4.69 3.59 -5.64
CA LYS A 67 4.68 2.45 -6.57
C LYS A 67 3.68 1.38 -6.13
N PHE A 68 3.54 1.17 -4.83
CA PHE A 68 2.60 0.21 -4.28
C PHE A 68 1.15 0.68 -4.46
N ILE A 69 0.87 1.97 -4.21
CA ILE A 69 -0.44 2.57 -4.47
C ILE A 69 -0.79 2.44 -5.96
N GLU A 70 0.15 2.75 -6.87
CA GLU A 70 -0.06 2.56 -8.32
C GLU A 70 -0.41 1.10 -8.65
N SER A 71 0.31 0.13 -8.09
CA SER A 71 -0.01 -1.29 -8.29
C SER A 71 -1.39 -1.69 -7.74
N ILE A 72 -1.83 -1.12 -6.62
CA ILE A 72 -3.19 -1.34 -6.08
C ILE A 72 -4.22 -0.76 -7.05
N LEU A 73 -4.03 0.48 -7.52
CA LEU A 73 -4.94 1.12 -8.47
C LEU A 73 -5.09 0.27 -9.74
N ASP A 74 -3.97 -0.18 -10.30
CA ASP A 74 -3.97 -1.01 -11.51
C ASP A 74 -4.60 -2.38 -11.27
N HIS A 75 -4.27 -3.04 -10.15
CA HIS A 75 -4.73 -4.40 -9.86
C HIS A 75 -6.24 -4.47 -9.58
N PHE A 76 -6.79 -3.50 -8.84
CA PHE A 76 -8.20 -3.45 -8.49
C PHE A 76 -9.03 -2.58 -9.46
N ASN A 77 -8.41 -2.08 -10.53
CA ASN A 77 -9.03 -1.17 -11.50
C ASN A 77 -9.69 0.06 -10.82
N LEU A 78 -8.96 0.66 -9.88
CA LEU A 78 -9.40 1.83 -9.11
C LEU A 78 -8.82 3.13 -9.67
N ASN A 79 -9.52 4.21 -9.42
CA ASN A 79 -9.05 5.56 -9.72
C ASN A 79 -8.22 6.14 -8.59
N LYS A 80 -7.31 7.08 -8.91
CA LYS A 80 -6.44 7.74 -7.92
C LYS A 80 -7.16 8.38 -6.73
N HIS A 81 -8.40 8.84 -6.92
CA HIS A 81 -9.20 9.44 -5.86
C HIS A 81 -9.76 8.41 -4.86
N GLN A 82 -9.78 7.14 -5.23
CA GLN A 82 -10.26 6.04 -4.38
C GLN A 82 -9.20 5.54 -3.40
N ILE A 83 -8.03 6.18 -3.34
CA ILE A 83 -7.02 5.89 -2.33
C ILE A 83 -6.65 7.17 -1.59
N GLU A 84 -6.94 7.19 -0.29
CA GLU A 84 -6.59 8.31 0.59
C GLU A 84 -5.38 7.96 1.45
N LYS A 85 -4.33 8.77 1.38
CA LYS A 85 -3.18 8.65 2.29
C LYS A 85 -3.56 9.19 3.66
N ILE A 86 -3.36 8.38 4.70
CA ILE A 86 -3.64 8.76 6.08
C ILE A 86 -2.37 9.27 6.74
N HIS A 87 -2.42 10.50 7.22
CA HIS A 87 -1.31 11.17 7.90
C HIS A 87 -1.56 11.21 9.41
N ASN A 88 -0.51 10.98 10.20
CA ASN A 88 -0.63 11.14 11.65
C ASN A 88 -0.50 12.62 12.03
N SER A 89 -1.59 13.23 12.51
CA SER A 89 -1.64 14.64 12.89
C SER A 89 -0.76 15.02 14.08
N ARG A 90 -0.23 14.04 14.85
CA ARG A 90 0.69 14.29 15.99
C ARG A 90 2.15 14.46 15.58
N PHE A 91 2.53 14.07 14.36
CA PHE A 91 3.88 14.25 13.82
C PHE A 91 3.79 15.08 12.54
N LEU A 92 4.92 15.62 12.06
CA LEU A 92 5.00 16.49 10.88
C LEU A 92 4.08 15.98 9.74
N PRO A 93 3.42 16.86 8.97
CA PRO A 93 2.45 16.51 7.92
C PRO A 93 2.94 15.48 6.89
N SER A 94 4.24 15.25 6.79
CA SER A 94 4.88 14.29 5.91
C SER A 94 4.84 12.83 6.39
N HIS A 95 4.37 12.53 7.61
CA HIS A 95 4.37 11.17 8.15
C HIS A 95 3.07 10.43 7.81
N ILE A 96 3.08 9.75 6.66
CA ILE A 96 2.02 8.82 6.27
C ILE A 96 2.06 7.62 7.23
N VAL A 97 0.92 7.25 7.79
CA VAL A 97 0.76 6.11 8.73
C VAL A 97 -0.15 5.02 8.20
N GLY A 98 -0.75 5.23 7.03
CA GLY A 98 -1.60 4.27 6.37
C GLY A 98 -2.15 4.84 5.07
N PHE A 99 -2.98 4.07 4.40
CA PHE A 99 -3.91 4.57 3.40
C PHE A 99 -5.23 3.81 3.48
N GLU A 100 -6.30 4.44 3.01
CA GLU A 100 -7.63 3.86 2.93
C GLU A 100 -7.99 3.64 1.46
N ILE A 101 -8.50 2.45 1.15
CA ILE A 101 -8.95 2.05 -0.18
C ILE A 101 -10.48 2.13 -0.18
N LEU A 102 -11.02 3.01 -1.02
CA LEU A 102 -12.45 3.31 -1.17
C LEU A 102 -13.00 2.51 -2.36
N TRP A 103 -13.38 1.26 -2.13
CA TRP A 103 -13.78 0.31 -3.18
C TRP A 103 -15.30 0.11 -3.28
N GLY A 104 -16.08 0.53 -2.27
CA GLY A 104 -17.54 0.44 -2.25
C GLY A 104 -18.27 1.74 -2.59
N GLU A 105 -17.53 2.79 -2.93
CA GLU A 105 -18.11 4.05 -3.42
C GLU A 105 -18.14 4.00 -4.94
N GLU A 106 -19.35 3.94 -5.53
CA GLU A 106 -19.53 4.21 -6.95
C GLU A 106 -19.23 5.68 -7.20
N TYR A 107 -18.10 5.96 -7.84
CA TYR A 107 -17.80 7.31 -8.32
C TYR A 107 -18.34 7.44 -9.75
N GLU A 108 -19.48 8.14 -9.89
CA GLU A 108 -20.02 8.62 -11.18
C GLU A 108 -19.13 9.69 -11.84
#